data_AF-A0A427Y4J8-F1
#
_entry.id   AF-A0A427Y4J8-F1
#
_cell.length_a   1.000
_cell.length_b   1.000
_cell.length_c   1.000
_cell.angle_alpha   90.00
_cell.angle_beta   90.00
_cell.angle_gamma   90.00
#
_symmetry.space_group_name_H-M   'P 1'
#
loop_
_entity.id
_entity.type
_entity.pdbx_description
1 polymer ?
#
loop_
_entity_poly.entity_id
_entity_poly.type
_entity_poly.pdbx_seq_one_letter_code
_entity_poly.pdbx_strand_id
1 'polypeptide(L)'
;MTRYHGRAPPMNASEREIIYAYGGWTGFCHSMSLKPFVLEDSIEAYRIVQAMAEEQRRLCAPPLHNQTEKDIVKSYGGWTAFCHSMGLKPFNPEDNAEAYYILRSLAADEEAEQAKNTNKSKHKNNA
;
A
#
# COMPACT_ATOMS: atom_id res chain seq x y z
N MET A 1 19.60 17.15 27.21
CA MET A 1 18.18 16.76 27.05
C MET A 1 17.71 17.23 25.69
N THR A 2 17.63 16.34 24.71
CA THR A 2 17.13 16.65 23.36
C THR A 2 15.64 16.95 23.48
N ARG A 3 15.22 18.20 23.24
CA ARG A 3 13.79 18.54 23.24
C ARG A 3 13.16 17.90 22.02
N TYR A 4 12.18 17.02 22.22
CA TYR A 4 11.34 16.54 21.12
C TYR A 4 10.52 17.72 20.60
N HIS A 5 10.70 18.08 19.32
CA HIS A 5 10.10 19.28 18.73
C HIS A 5 8.64 19.09 18.28
N GLY A 6 8.00 17.96 18.62
CA GLY A 6 6.65 17.61 18.20
C GLY A 6 6.46 17.50 16.69
N ARG A 7 7.55 17.22 15.96
CA ARG A 7 7.50 16.94 14.53
C ARG A 7 7.05 15.50 14.33
N ALA A 8 6.29 15.28 13.26
CA ALA A 8 5.97 13.95 12.77
C ALA A 8 7.24 13.09 12.68
N PRO A 9 7.22 11.84 13.20
CA PRO A 9 8.24 10.85 12.91
C PRO A 9 8.44 10.64 11.39
N PRO A 10 9.56 10.04 10.95
CA PRO A 10 9.72 9.66 9.55
C PRO A 10 8.65 8.64 9.18
N MET A 11 7.75 9.05 8.28
CA MET A 11 6.61 8.26 7.81
C MET A 11 6.72 7.95 6.32
N ASN A 12 6.20 6.80 5.91
CA ASN A 12 5.95 6.44 4.51
C ASN A 12 4.72 7.16 3.93
N ALA A 13 4.43 6.95 2.65
CA ALA A 13 3.35 7.66 1.95
C ALA A 13 1.97 7.36 2.56
N SER A 14 1.66 6.09 2.84
CA SER A 14 0.37 5.66 3.38
C SER A 14 0.13 6.20 4.80
N GLU A 15 1.17 6.21 5.63
CA GLU A 15 1.12 6.80 6.97
C GLU A 15 0.87 8.32 6.91
N ARG A 16 1.46 9.02 5.93
CA ARG A 16 1.23 10.46 5.72
C ARG A 16 -0.20 10.77 5.27
N GLU A 17 -0.76 9.93 4.41
CA GLU A 17 -2.14 10.11 3.95
C GLU A 17 -3.14 10.05 5.10
N ILE A 18 -2.94 9.12 6.04
CA ILE A 18 -3.77 9.01 7.24
C ILE A 18 -3.73 10.33 8.00
N ILE A 19 -2.54 10.83 8.36
CA ILE A 19 -2.48 12.06 9.17
C ILE A 19 -3.02 13.28 8.39
N TYR A 20 -2.90 13.32 7.06
CA TYR A 20 -3.47 14.40 6.26
C TYR A 20 -4.99 14.43 6.28
N ALA A 21 -5.66 13.28 6.44
CA ALA A 21 -7.10 13.24 6.68
C ALA A 21 -7.51 13.97 7.97
N TYR A 22 -6.59 14.12 8.94
CA TYR A 22 -6.79 14.84 10.20
C TYR A 22 -6.15 16.23 10.24
N GLY A 23 -5.73 16.77 9.09
CA GLY A 23 -5.06 18.08 9.01
C GLY A 23 -3.58 18.06 9.39
N GLY A 24 -2.95 16.88 9.32
CA GLY A 24 -1.53 16.65 9.60
C GLY A 24 -1.28 16.06 10.99
N TRP A 25 0.00 15.93 11.34
CA TRP A 25 0.44 15.22 12.56
C TRP A 25 -0.15 15.77 13.86
N THR A 26 -0.14 17.09 14.04
CA THR A 26 -0.68 17.72 15.24
C THR A 26 -2.19 17.57 15.35
N GLY A 27 -2.91 17.70 14.23
CA GLY A 27 -4.35 17.48 14.15
C GLY A 27 -4.72 16.03 14.48
N PHE A 28 -3.97 15.07 13.93
CA PHE A 28 -4.10 13.65 14.27
C PHE A 28 -3.89 13.40 15.77
N CYS A 29 -2.78 13.86 16.36
CA CYS A 29 -2.52 13.64 17.80
C CYS A 29 -3.64 14.20 18.67
N HIS A 30 -4.10 15.44 18.40
CA HIS A 30 -5.22 16.02 19.15
C HIS A 30 -6.52 15.25 18.98
N SER A 31 -6.81 14.71 17.79
CA SER A 31 -8.01 13.88 17.56
C SER A 31 -8.00 12.61 18.41
N MET A 32 -6.82 12.06 18.68
CA MET A 32 -6.62 10.89 19.55
C MET A 32 -6.43 11.27 21.03
N SER A 33 -6.63 12.54 21.39
CA SER A 33 -6.37 13.08 22.73
C SER A 33 -4.91 12.91 23.22
N LEU A 34 -3.96 12.87 22.28
CA LEU A 34 -2.53 12.72 22.50
C LEU A 34 -1.79 14.06 22.36
N LYS A 35 -0.70 14.24 23.10
CA LYS A 35 0.11 15.47 23.08
C LYS A 35 1.33 15.29 22.16
N PRO A 36 1.41 15.98 21.01
CA PRO A 36 2.49 15.75 20.03
C PRO A 36 3.89 16.11 20.56
N PHE A 37 3.99 16.95 21.60
CA PHE A 37 5.27 17.37 22.20
C PHE A 37 5.72 16.49 23.37
N VAL A 38 4.92 15.49 23.76
CA VAL A 38 5.28 14.46 24.73
C VAL A 38 5.80 13.25 23.96
N LEU A 39 6.99 12.75 24.31
CA LEU A 39 7.66 11.70 23.53
C LEU A 39 6.83 10.41 23.53
N GLU A 40 6.31 10.03 24.69
CA GLU A 40 5.50 8.83 24.88
C GLU A 40 4.21 8.89 24.06
N ASP A 41 3.46 9.98 24.16
CA ASP A 41 2.24 10.22 23.36
C ASP A 41 2.55 10.28 21.86
N SER A 42 3.71 10.83 21.48
CA SER A 42 4.14 10.88 20.08
C SER A 42 4.48 9.49 19.54
N ILE A 43 5.09 8.62 20.35
CA ILE A 43 5.36 7.23 19.98
C ILE A 43 4.03 6.48 19.83
N GLU A 44 3.09 6.71 20.74
CA GLU A 44 1.78 6.08 20.69
C GLU A 44 0.97 6.52 19.46
N ALA A 45 0.93 7.83 19.19
CA ALA A 45 0.30 8.37 17.98
C ALA A 45 0.87 7.71 16.72
N TYR A 46 2.20 7.50 16.66
CA TYR A 46 2.83 6.86 15.51
C TYR A 46 2.43 5.39 15.37
N ARG A 47 2.31 4.65 16.48
CA ARG A 47 1.80 3.26 16.46
C ARG A 47 0.37 3.18 15.97
N ILE A 48 -0.49 4.12 16.37
CA ILE A 48 -1.87 4.18 15.88
C ILE A 48 -1.88 4.45 14.37
N VAL A 49 -1.06 5.39 13.88
CA VAL A 49 -0.93 5.62 12.42
C VAL A 49 -0.48 4.36 11.69
N GLN A 50 0.50 3.62 12.23
CA GLN A 50 0.94 2.36 11.65
C GLN A 50 -0.18 1.31 11.62
N ALA A 51 -0.94 1.18 12.71
CA ALA A 51 -2.07 0.27 12.80
C ALA A 51 -3.18 0.63 11.80
N MET A 52 -3.56 1.92 11.71
CA MET A 52 -4.53 2.41 10.74
C MET A 52 -4.05 2.18 9.29
N ALA A 53 -2.76 2.35 9.01
CA ALA A 53 -2.19 2.09 7.68
C ALA A 53 -2.21 0.60 7.32
N GLU A 54 -2.06 -0.30 8.29
CA GLU A 54 -2.19 -1.74 8.08
C GLU A 54 -3.65 -2.16 7.92
N GLU A 55 -4.56 -1.61 8.73
CA GLU A 55 -5.99 -1.89 8.64
C GLU A 55 -6.58 -1.40 7.32
N GLN A 56 -6.24 -0.18 6.90
CA GLN A 56 -6.63 0.35 5.60
C GLN A 56 -6.06 -0.52 4.47
N ARG A 57 -4.83 -1.02 4.58
CA ARG A 57 -4.27 -2.01 3.63
C ARG A 57 -5.06 -3.31 3.60
N ARG A 58 -5.59 -3.79 4.73
CA ARG A 58 -6.43 -4.99 4.79
C ARG A 58 -7.82 -4.77 4.19
N LEU A 59 -8.45 -3.63 4.47
CA LEU A 59 -9.83 -3.35 4.06
C LEU A 59 -9.93 -2.90 2.60
N CYS A 60 -8.93 -2.17 2.10
CA CYS A 60 -8.93 -1.68 0.72
C CYS A 60 -8.48 -2.74 -0.29
N ALA A 61 -7.74 -3.79 0.11
CA ALA A 61 -7.34 -4.83 -0.85
C ALA A 61 -8.52 -5.76 -1.16
N PRO A 62 -8.98 -5.87 -2.42
CA PRO A 62 -9.95 -6.88 -2.79
C PRO A 62 -9.33 -8.28 -2.60
N PRO A 63 -10.16 -9.32 -2.40
CA PRO A 63 -9.66 -10.69 -2.33
C PRO A 63 -8.95 -11.07 -3.64
N LEU A 64 -7.63 -11.26 -3.57
CA LEU A 64 -6.82 -11.72 -4.70
C LEU A 64 -6.98 -13.23 -4.87
N HIS A 65 -7.45 -13.65 -6.04
CA HIS A 65 -7.92 -15.02 -6.26
C HIS A 65 -6.83 -15.94 -6.84
N ASN A 66 -5.85 -15.39 -7.55
CA ASN A 66 -4.78 -16.18 -8.16
C ASN A 66 -3.38 -15.81 -7.59
N GLN A 67 -2.37 -16.61 -7.93
CA GLN A 67 -1.00 -16.39 -7.44
C GLN A 67 -0.30 -15.26 -8.22
N THR A 68 -0.56 -15.15 -9.52
CA THR A 68 -0.01 -14.10 -10.40
C THR A 68 -0.35 -12.69 -9.90
N GLU A 69 -1.62 -12.43 -9.57
CA GLU A 69 -2.14 -11.19 -8.96
C GLU A 69 -1.38 -10.86 -7.67
N LYS A 70 -1.20 -11.85 -6.79
CA LYS A 70 -0.47 -11.68 -5.53
C LYS A 70 1.00 -11.32 -5.76
N ASP A 71 1.63 -11.97 -6.73
CA ASP A 71 3.04 -11.76 -7.06
C ASP A 71 3.26 -10.37 -7.69
N ILE A 72 2.36 -9.96 -8.60
CA ILE A 72 2.35 -8.60 -9.17
C ILE A 72 2.19 -7.58 -8.05
N VAL A 73 1.14 -7.68 -7.22
CA VAL A 73 0.90 -6.72 -6.12
C VAL A 73 2.08 -6.66 -5.16
N LYS A 74 2.69 -7.82 -4.84
CA LYS A 74 3.88 -7.90 -3.99
C LYS A 74 5.09 -7.21 -4.62
N SER A 75 5.26 -7.32 -5.94
CA SER A 75 6.36 -6.65 -6.66
C SER A 75 6.31 -5.12 -6.55
N TYR A 76 5.12 -4.53 -6.42
CA TYR A 76 4.91 -3.09 -6.19
C TYR A 76 5.04 -2.68 -4.71
N GLY A 77 5.18 -3.63 -3.78
CA GLY A 77 5.21 -3.36 -2.34
C GLY A 77 3.86 -3.45 -1.64
N GLY A 78 2.85 -4.08 -2.27
CA GLY A 78 1.51 -4.30 -1.74
C GLY A 78 0.43 -3.50 -2.47
N TRP A 79 -0.83 -3.76 -2.11
CA TRP A 79 -2.01 -3.22 -2.83
C TRP A 79 -2.05 -1.69 -2.90
N THR A 80 -1.79 -1.02 -1.78
CA THR A 80 -1.76 0.45 -1.72
C THR A 80 -0.66 1.04 -2.60
N ALA A 81 0.53 0.44 -2.60
CA ALA A 81 1.64 0.91 -3.43
C ALA A 81 1.36 0.67 -4.92
N PHE A 82 0.71 -0.43 -5.26
CA PHE A 82 0.20 -0.69 -6.60
C PHE A 82 -0.87 0.33 -7.04
N CYS A 83 -1.85 0.65 -6.18
CA CYS A 83 -2.83 1.70 -6.52
C CYS A 83 -2.13 3.04 -6.78
N HIS A 84 -1.18 3.41 -5.92
CA HIS A 84 -0.44 4.67 -6.07
C HIS A 84 0.44 4.70 -7.33
N SER A 85 1.04 3.58 -7.74
CA SER A 85 1.81 3.52 -8.98
C SER A 85 0.93 3.70 -10.23
N MET A 86 -0.36 3.36 -10.12
CA MET A 86 -1.37 3.60 -11.15
C MET A 86 -2.06 4.98 -11.01
N GLY A 87 -1.68 5.79 -10.02
CA GLY A 87 -2.33 7.08 -9.75
C GLY A 87 -3.74 6.97 -9.14
N LEU A 88 -4.08 5.82 -8.58
CA LEU A 88 -5.40 5.46 -8.05
C LEU A 88 -5.41 5.54 -6.52
N LYS A 89 -6.55 5.93 -5.94
CA LYS A 89 -6.74 6.02 -4.49
C LYS A 89 -7.39 4.74 -3.96
N PRO A 90 -6.70 3.92 -3.15
CA PRO A 90 -7.24 2.63 -2.70
C PRO A 90 -8.48 2.76 -1.79
N PHE A 91 -8.72 3.94 -1.20
CA PHE A 91 -9.88 4.24 -0.36
C PHE A 91 -11.09 4.78 -1.14
N ASN A 92 -10.91 5.17 -2.40
CA ASN A 92 -12.03 5.49 -3.27
C ASN A 92 -12.54 4.17 -3.86
N PRO A 93 -13.82 3.81 -3.65
CA PRO A 93 -14.37 2.56 -4.19
C PRO A 93 -14.24 2.41 -5.71
N GLU A 94 -14.37 3.51 -6.46
CA GLU A 94 -14.25 3.52 -7.92
C GLU A 94 -12.80 3.27 -8.35
N ASP A 95 -11.85 4.02 -7.79
CA ASP A 95 -10.42 3.87 -8.09
C ASP A 95 -9.89 2.49 -7.63
N ASN A 96 -10.44 1.94 -6.54
CA ASN A 96 -10.09 0.61 -6.05
C ASN A 96 -10.58 -0.49 -6.99
N ALA A 97 -11.83 -0.38 -7.47
CA ALA A 97 -12.35 -1.27 -8.50
C ALA A 97 -11.53 -1.19 -9.79
N GLU A 98 -11.16 0.02 -10.22
CA GLU A 98 -10.30 0.25 -11.39
C GLU A 98 -8.92 -0.41 -11.21
N ALA A 99 -8.29 -0.23 -10.04
CA ALA A 99 -7.03 -0.89 -9.72
C ALA A 99 -7.14 -2.42 -9.83
N TYR A 100 -8.27 -2.99 -9.42
CA TYR A 100 -8.52 -4.44 -9.53
C TYR A 100 -8.65 -4.90 -10.98
N TYR A 101 -9.32 -4.12 -11.83
CA TYR A 101 -9.39 -4.42 -13.26
C TYR A 101 -8.01 -4.36 -13.92
N ILE A 102 -7.21 -3.34 -13.62
CA ILE A 102 -5.84 -3.21 -14.13
C ILE A 102 -5.00 -4.42 -13.70
N LEU A 103 -5.06 -4.80 -12.41
CA LEU A 103 -4.32 -5.96 -11.91
C LEU A 103 -4.70 -7.24 -12.65
N ARG A 104 -5.99 -7.45 -12.89
CA ARG A 104 -6.49 -8.63 -13.61
C ARG A 104 -5.99 -8.68 -15.05
N SER A 105 -5.93 -7.52 -15.73
CA SER A 105 -5.35 -7.41 -17.06
C SER A 105 -3.85 -7.73 -17.06
N LEU A 106 -3.09 -7.18 -16.11
CA LEU A 106 -1.66 -7.45 -15.99
C LEU A 106 -1.38 -8.95 -15.73
N ALA A 107 -2.17 -9.59 -14.87
CA ALA A 107 -2.04 -11.02 -14.59
C ALA A 107 -2.31 -11.87 -15.84
N ALA A 108 -3.32 -11.51 -16.64
CA ALA A 108 -3.62 -12.22 -17.88
C ALA A 108 -2.48 -12.10 -18.91
N ASP A 109 -1.88 -10.92 -19.03
CA ASP A 109 -0.73 -10.69 -19.93
C ASP A 109 0.50 -11.49 -19.48
N GLU A 110 0.78 -11.53 -18.18
CA GLU A 110 1.92 -12.27 -17.62
C GLU A 110 1.77 -13.79 -17.80
N GLU A 111 0.57 -14.34 -17.59
CA GLU A 111 0.27 -15.75 -17.85
C GLU A 111 0.43 -16.10 -19.35
N ALA A 112 0.01 -15.21 -20.25
CA ALA A 112 0.16 -15.39 -21.68
C ALA A 112 1.64 -15.39 -22.12
N GLU A 113 2.48 -14.54 -21.53
CA GLU A 113 3.92 -14.51 -21.81
C GLU A 113 4.65 -15.76 -21.29
N GLN A 114 4.29 -16.25 -20.09
CA GLN A 114 4.84 -17.50 -19.56
C GLN A 114 4.50 -18.70 -20.46
N ALA A 115 3.29 -18.75 -21.03
CA ALA A 115 2.86 -19.80 -21.97
C ALA A 115 3.67 -19.79 -23.28
N LYS A 116 4.08 -18.62 -23.78
CA LYS A 116 4.92 -18.51 -24.99
C LYS A 116 6.35 -19.00 -24.74
N ASN A 117 6.90 -18.70 -23.58
CA ASN A 117 8.29 -19.01 -23.26
C ASN A 117 8.53 -20.52 -23.08
N THR A 118 7.56 -21.23 -22.50
CA THR A 118 7.62 -22.70 -22.35
C THR A 118 7.60 -23.45 -23.69
N ASN A 119 6.89 -22.93 -24.69
CA ASN A 119 6.85 -23.52 -26.03
C ASN A 119 8.14 -23.27 -26.84
N LYS A 120 8.80 -22.14 -26.63
CA LYS A 120 10.07 -21.81 -27.32
C LYS A 120 11.24 -22.69 -26.86
N SER A 121 11.22 -23.14 -25.60
CA SER A 121 12.26 -24.03 -25.06
C SER A 121 12.15 -25.48 -25.57
N LYS A 122 10.94 -25.94 -25.94
CA LYS A 122 10.75 -27.31 -26.48
C LYS A 122 11.28 -27.47 -27.91
N HIS A 123 11.36 -26.40 -28.70
CA HIS A 123 11.81 -26.48 -30.09
C HIS A 123 13.34 -26.45 -30.26
N LYS A 124 14.11 -26.16 -29.20
CA LYS A 124 15.58 -26.09 -29.27
C LYS A 124 16.32 -27.39 -28.96
N ASN A 125 15.62 -28.44 -28.50
CA ASN A 125 16.25 -29.68 -28.04
C ASN A 125 16.08 -30.86 -29.02
N ASN A 126 15.74 -30.60 -30.29
CA ASN A 126 15.46 -31.63 -31.28
C ASN A 126 16.22 -31.42 -32.60
N ALA A 127 17.48 -30.96 -32.52
CA ALA A 127 18.41 -30.86 -33.65
C ALA A 127 19.72 -31.58 -33.29
#